data_AF-A0A2M7FXM6-F1
#
_entry.id   AF-A0A2M7FXM6-F1
#
_cell.length_a   1.000
_cell.length_b   1.000
_cell.length_c   1.000
_cell.angle_alpha   90.00
_cell.angle_beta   90.00
_cell.angle_gamma   90.00
#
_symmetry.space_group_name_H-M   'P 1'
#
loop_
_entity.id
_entity.type
_entity.pdbx_description
1 polymer ?
#
loop_
_entity_poly.entity_id
_entity_poly.type
_entity_poly.pdbx_seq_one_letter_code
_entity_poly.pdbx_strand_id
1 'polypeptide(L)' 'MLEAFQALLLHQREIQKQAAEAGDEGTASLLSDYIKQQEKQVWMYAAYQG' A
#
# COMPACT_ATOMS: atom_id res chain seq x y z
N MET A 1 -14.77 -3.50 4.86
CA MET A 1 -13.81 -3.94 3.81
C MET A 1 -12.87 -2.81 3.40
N LEU A 2 -13.38 -1.63 3.01
CA LEU A 2 -12.56 -0.47 2.68
C LEU A 2 -11.61 -0.05 3.83
N GLU A 3 -12.10 -0.06 5.07
CA GLU A 3 -11.31 0.24 6.28
C GLU A 3 -10.17 -0.75 6.51
N ALA A 4 -10.37 -2.03 6.20
CA ALA A 4 -9.32 -3.04 6.31
C ALA A 4 -8.20 -2.82 5.29
N PHE A 5 -8.55 -2.41 4.06
CA PHE A 5 -7.55 -2.01 3.05
C PHE A 5 -6.78 -0.74 3.47
N GLN A 6 -7.45 0.23 4.08
CA GLN A 6 -6.78 1.43 4.60
C GLN A 6 -5.80 1.09 5.73
N ALA A 7 -6.20 0.21 6.67
CA ALA A 7 -5.31 -0.26 7.73
C ALA A 7 -4.07 -0.98 7.16
N LEU A 8 -4.26 -1.81 6.13
CA LEU A 8 -3.18 -2.52 5.46
C LEU A 8 -2.20 -1.56 4.74
N LEU A 9 -2.72 -0.55 4.04
CA LEU A 9 -1.91 0.48 3.37
C LEU A 9 -1.03 1.25 4.37
N LEU A 10 -1.52 1.53 5.57
CA LEU A 10 -0.73 2.17 6.62
C LEU A 10 0.46 1.29 7.04
N HIS A 11 0.23 0.00 7.23
CA HIS A 11 1.29 -0.94 7.60
C HIS A 11 2.32 -1.10 6.48
N GLN A 12 1.87 -1.16 5.23
CA GLN A 12 2.76 -1.25 4.07
C GLN A 12 3.65 -0.02 3.92
N ARG A 13 3.13 1.18 4.16
CA ARG A 13 3.93 2.43 4.14
C ARG A 13 4.98 2.45 5.24
N GLU A 14 4.65 1.94 6.41
CA GLU A 14 5.62 1.81 7.51
C GLU A 14 6.74 0.82 7.14
N ILE A 15 6.40 -0.36 6.61
CA ILE A 15 7.40 -1.33 6.16
C ILE A 15 8.24 -0.76 5.01
N GLN A 16 7.64 -0.03 4.07
CA GLN A 16 8.37 0.60 2.97
C GLN A 16 9.41 1.59 3.50
N LYS A 17 9.03 2.41 4.49
CA LYS A 17 9.93 3.36 5.14
C LYS A 17 11.08 2.64 5.85
N GLN A 18 10.78 1.58 6.61
CA GLN A 18 11.79 0.77 7.29
C GLN A 18 12.75 0.10 6.30
N ALA A 19 12.25 -0.43 5.18
CA ALA A 19 13.07 -1.01 4.12
C ALA A 19 14.00 0.04 3.50
N ALA A 20 13.50 1.25 3.23
CA ALA A 20 14.32 2.35 2.71
C ALA A 20 15.40 2.78 3.71
N GLU A 21 15.07 2.90 5.00
CA GLU A 21 16.03 3.22 6.07
C GLU A 21 17.09 2.14 6.26
N ALA A 22 16.75 0.87 6.02
CA ALA A 22 17.67 -0.27 6.09
C ALA A 22 18.52 -0.47 4.82
N GLY A 23 18.29 0.32 3.76
CA GLY A 23 18.96 0.15 2.46
C GLY A 23 18.47 -1.07 1.66
N ASP A 24 17.32 -1.65 2.03
CA ASP A 24 16.66 -2.72 1.27
C ASP A 24 15.84 -2.11 0.11
N GLU A 25 16.56 -1.71 -0.93
CA GLU A 25 15.98 -1.09 -2.12
C GLU A 25 14.98 -2.01 -2.84
N GLY A 26 15.21 -3.32 -2.81
CA GLY A 26 14.35 -4.32 -3.44
C GLY A 26 12.96 -4.33 -2.80
N THR A 27 12.90 -4.44 -1.47
CA THR A 27 11.63 -4.42 -0.73
C THR A 27 10.94 -3.06 -0.84
N ALA A 28 11.68 -1.95 -0.75
CA ALA A 28 11.12 -0.61 -0.86
C ALA A 28 10.47 -0.35 -2.24
N SER A 29 11.12 -0.83 -3.31
CA SER A 29 10.62 -0.75 -4.68
C SER A 29 9.36 -1.60 -4.88
N LEU A 30 9.38 -2.86 -4.43
CA LEU A 30 8.23 -3.77 -4.50
C LEU A 30 7.01 -3.21 -3.77
N LEU A 31 7.19 -2.66 -2.58
CA LEU A 31 6.09 -2.05 -1.81
C LEU A 31 5.55 -0.80 -2.49
N SER A 32 6.39 0.00 -3.15
CA SER A 32 5.95 1.20 -3.88
C SER A 32 4.92 0.85 -4.96
N ASP A 33 5.21 -0.19 -5.76
CA ASP A 33 4.31 -0.60 -6.84
C ASP A 33 3.06 -1.29 -6.28
N TYR A 34 3.20 -2.10 -5.23
CA TYR A 34 2.06 -2.78 -4.61
C TYR A 34 1.08 -1.81 -3.96
N ILE A 35 1.57 -0.80 -3.24
CA ILE A 35 0.74 0.25 -2.61
C ILE A 35 -0.08 0.98 -3.67
N LYS A 36 0.53 1.42 -4.78
CA LYS A 36 -0.18 2.11 -5.88
C LYS A 36 -1.30 1.26 -6.46
N GLN A 37 -1.08 -0.05 -6.62
CA GLN A 37 -2.09 -0.97 -7.13
C GLN A 37 -3.26 -1.13 -6.14
N GLN A 38 -2.97 -1.25 -4.84
CA GLN A 38 -4.02 -1.33 -3.81
C GLN A 38 -4.83 -0.05 -3.71
N GLU A 39 -4.20 1.13 -3.77
CA GLU A 39 -4.92 2.41 -3.78
C GLU A 39 -5.90 2.50 -4.95
N LYS A 40 -5.49 2.03 -6.14
CA LYS A 40 -6.39 1.92 -7.29
C LYS A 40 -7.54 0.94 -7.04
N GLN A 41 -7.28 -0.20 -6.42
CA GLN A 41 -8.32 -1.18 -6.07
C GLN A 41 -9.33 -0.59 -5.08
N VAL A 42 -8.86 0.09 -4.04
CA VAL A 42 -9.72 0.77 -3.06
C VAL A 42 -10.59 1.81 -3.75
N TRP A 43 -10.02 2.62 -4.64
CA TRP A 43 -10.78 3.58 -5.44
C TRP A 43 -11.87 2.90 -6.28
N MET A 44 -11.54 1.82 -6.99
CA MET A 44 -12.53 1.08 -7.80
C MET A 44 -13.65 0.49 -6.96
N TYR A 45 -13.31 -0.09 -5.80
CA TYR A 45 -14.32 -0.65 -4.89
C TYR A 45 -15.23 0.43 -4.30
N ALA A 46 -14.68 1.58 -3.92
CA ALA A 46 -15.48 2.70 -3.44
C ALA A 46 -16.43 3.23 -4.54
N ALA A 47 -15.95 3.33 -5.79
CA ALA A 47 -16.76 3.78 -6.92
C ALA A 47 -17.88 2.80 -7.31
N TYR A 48 -17.68 1.50 -7.10
CA TYR A 48 -18.70 0.47 -7.38
C TYR A 48 -19.80 0.39 -6.31
N GLN A 49 -19.48 0.77 -5.06
CA GLN A 49 -20.42 0.71 -3.94
C GLN A 49 -21.27 1.99 -3.77
N GLY A 50 -20.98 3.05 -4.53
CA GLY A 50 -21.80 4.26 -4.61
C GLY A 50 -22.84 4.17 -5.71
#